data_AF-A0A6J1W9B9-F1
#
_entry.id   AF-A0A6J1W9B9-F1
#
_cell.length_a   1.000
_cell.length_b   1.000
_cell.length_c   1.000
_cell.angle_alpha   90.00
_cell.angle_beta   90.00
_cell.angle_gamma   90.00
#
_symmetry.space_group_name_H-M   'P 1'
#
loop_
_entity.id
_entity.type
_entity.pdbx_description
1 polymer ?
#
loop_
_entity_poly.entity_id
_entity_poly.type
_entity_poly.pdbx_seq_one_letter_code
_entity_poly.pdbx_strand_id
1 'polypeptide(L)'
;MSEYDANLYGQFLKAVQPQIGALRGVLAELQAKKKEREWSRHQTSGELDDGKIIEGLAGERAIYRRRAEQEPPPGAPPARPKRLRLVLDVSGSMYRYLVILFECRDTSWY
;
A
#
# COMPACT_ATOMS: atom_id res chain seq x y z
N MET A 1 6.86 -15.71 -29.99
CA MET A 1 7.87 -14.64 -29.77
C MET A 1 9.13 -15.10 -30.46
N SER A 2 9.71 -14.25 -31.31
CA SER A 2 10.98 -14.58 -31.97
C SER A 2 12.13 -14.51 -30.97
N GLU A 3 13.27 -15.12 -31.31
CA GLU A 3 14.50 -15.02 -30.53
C GLU A 3 14.97 -13.56 -30.40
N TYR A 4 14.77 -12.77 -31.46
CA TYR A 4 15.03 -11.33 -31.45
C TYR A 4 14.19 -10.59 -30.41
N ASP A 5 12.87 -10.85 -30.35
CA ASP A 5 11.97 -10.22 -29.38
C ASP A 5 12.36 -10.59 -27.94
N ALA A 6 12.79 -11.82 -27.71
CA ALA A 6 13.22 -12.30 -26.39
C ALA A 6 14.50 -11.60 -25.92
N ASN A 7 15.47 -11.42 -26.82
CA ASN A 7 16.71 -10.71 -26.51
C ASN A 7 16.43 -9.22 -26.22
N LEU A 8 15.62 -8.57 -27.06
CA LEU A 8 15.23 -7.17 -26.87
C LEU A 8 14.48 -6.96 -25.55
N TYR A 9 13.53 -7.84 -25.21
CA TYR A 9 12.86 -7.84 -23.92
C TYR A 9 13.86 -8.00 -22.77
N GLY A 10 14.81 -8.92 -22.88
CA GLY A 10 15.84 -9.15 -21.87
C GLY A 10 16.72 -7.92 -21.63
N GLN A 11 17.04 -7.16 -22.67
CA GLN A 11 17.79 -5.90 -22.54
C GLN A 11 16.99 -4.85 -21.78
N PHE A 12 15.72 -4.62 -22.14
CA PHE A 12 14.87 -3.66 -21.43
C PHE A 12 14.63 -4.08 -19.98
N LEU A 13 14.35 -5.36 -19.73
CA LEU A 13 14.12 -5.88 -18.38
C LEU A 13 15.34 -5.66 -17.48
N LYS A 14 16.56 -5.89 -17.99
CA LYS A 14 17.80 -5.65 -17.25
C LYS A 14 17.95 -4.18 -16.86
N ALA A 15 17.60 -3.25 -17.75
CA ALA A 15 17.71 -1.83 -17.48
C ALA A 15 16.75 -1.35 -16.37
N VAL A 16 15.57 -1.98 -16.23
CA VAL A 16 14.53 -1.57 -15.27
C VAL A 16 14.45 -2.43 -14.00
N GLN A 17 15.30 -3.46 -13.89
CA GLN A 17 15.36 -4.39 -12.75
C GLN A 17 15.44 -3.70 -11.38
N PRO A 18 16.32 -2.69 -11.17
CA PRO A 18 16.41 -1.99 -9.89
C PRO A 18 15.10 -1.29 -9.49
N GLN A 19 14.43 -0.64 -10.44
CA GLN A 19 13.18 0.09 -10.23
C GLN A 19 12.03 -0.88 -9.90
N ILE A 20 12.00 -2.05 -10.57
CA ILE A 20 11.07 -3.14 -10.23
C ILE A 20 11.29 -3.60 -8.79
N GLY A 21 12.54 -3.77 -8.37
CA GLY A 21 12.89 -4.15 -7.00
C GLY A 21 12.41 -3.12 -5.96
N ALA A 22 12.69 -1.84 -6.18
CA ALA A 22 12.24 -0.76 -5.31
C ALA A 22 10.71 -0.72 -5.19
N LEU A 23 9.99 -0.81 -6.32
CA LEU A 23 8.53 -0.82 -6.32
C LEU A 23 7.95 -2.04 -5.57
N ARG A 24 8.56 -3.22 -5.74
CA ARG A 24 8.18 -4.43 -4.98
C ARG A 24 8.36 -4.25 -3.48
N GLY A 25 9.45 -3.61 -3.06
CA GLY A 25 9.70 -3.29 -1.64
C GLY A 25 8.58 -2.41 -1.06
N VAL A 26 8.27 -1.30 -1.73
CA VAL A 26 7.18 -0.40 -1.32
C VAL A 26 5.83 -1.13 -1.23
N LEU A 27 5.50 -1.95 -2.23
CA LEU A 27 4.26 -2.73 -2.21
C LEU A 27 4.22 -3.76 -1.07
N ALA A 28 5.35 -4.39 -0.75
CA ALA A 28 5.45 -5.34 0.36
C ALA A 28 5.28 -4.64 1.72
N GLU A 29 5.92 -3.49 1.91
CA GLU A 29 5.77 -2.66 3.12
C GLU A 29 4.32 -2.23 3.34
N LEU A 30 3.64 -1.78 2.28
CA LEU A 30 2.21 -1.42 2.34
C LEU A 30 1.32 -2.61 2.71
N GLN A 31 1.64 -3.81 2.22
CA GLN A 31 0.91 -5.03 2.58
C GLN A 31 1.17 -5.47 4.02
N ALA A 32 2.40 -5.29 4.52
CA ALA A 32 2.76 -5.62 5.90
C ALA A 32 2.05 -4.71 6.90
N LYS A 33 2.08 -3.39 6.68
CA LYS A 33 1.41 -2.39 7.53
C LYS A 33 -0.10 -2.62 7.67
N LYS A 34 -0.77 -3.16 6.65
CA LYS A 34 -2.20 -3.51 6.71
C LYS A 34 -2.52 -4.57 7.80
N LYS A 35 -1.53 -5.34 8.26
CA LYS A 35 -1.71 -6.41 9.25
C LYS A 35 -1.24 -6.03 10.66
N GLU A 36 -0.71 -4.82 10.85
CA GLU A 36 -0.13 -4.43 12.14
C GLU A 36 -1.23 -4.02 13.12
N ARG A 37 -1.22 -4.65 14.29
CA ARG A 37 -2.12 -4.32 15.41
C ARG A 37 -1.51 -3.17 16.18
N GLU A 38 -2.26 -2.08 16.29
CA GLU A 38 -1.84 -0.91 17.08
C GLU A 38 -2.45 -0.96 18.48
N TRP A 39 -1.83 -0.19 19.39
CA TRP A 39 -2.36 0.01 20.73
C TRP A 39 -3.52 1.02 20.65
N SER A 40 -4.75 0.51 20.67
CA SER A 40 -5.92 1.35 20.89
C SER A 40 -5.95 1.82 22.34
N ARG A 41 -5.93 3.14 22.54
CA ARG A 41 -5.93 3.81 23.86
C ARG A 41 -7.36 4.10 24.33
N HIS A 42 -7.50 4.62 25.54
CA HIS A 42 -8.78 5.03 26.13
C HIS A 42 -9.80 3.90 26.29
N GLN A 43 -9.32 2.70 26.59
CA GLN A 43 -10.16 1.53 26.82
C GLN A 43 -10.51 1.43 28.31
N THR A 44 -11.68 0.87 28.59
CA THR A 44 -12.14 0.60 29.97
C THR A 44 -11.62 -0.73 30.51
N SER A 45 -10.95 -1.52 29.68
CA SER A 45 -10.33 -2.79 30.05
C SER A 45 -9.13 -3.09 29.13
N GLY A 46 -8.15 -3.83 29.66
CA GLY A 46 -6.94 -4.18 28.91
C GLY A 46 -5.68 -4.05 29.77
N GLU A 47 -4.57 -3.72 29.12
CA GLU A 47 -3.30 -3.39 29.79
C GLU A 47 -3.35 -1.94 30.27
N LEU A 48 -2.84 -1.63 31.46
CA LEU A 48 -2.82 -0.27 31.97
C LEU A 48 -1.89 0.61 31.11
N ASP A 49 -2.34 1.80 30.73
CA ASP A 49 -1.52 2.77 30.02
C ASP A 49 -0.75 3.62 31.04
N ASP A 50 0.58 3.45 31.11
CA ASP A 50 1.43 4.15 32.08
C ASP A 50 1.34 5.69 31.98
N GLY A 51 0.97 6.21 30.81
CA GLY A 51 0.74 7.65 30.62
C GLY A 51 -0.53 8.17 31.30
N LYS A 52 -1.45 7.29 31.73
CA LYS A 52 -2.77 7.63 32.27
C LYS A 52 -2.93 7.24 33.75
N ILE A 53 -1.83 6.95 34.45
CA ILE A 53 -1.85 6.58 35.88
C ILE A 53 -2.50 7.68 36.74
N ILE A 54 -2.20 8.96 36.46
CA ILE A 54 -2.75 10.10 37.20
C ILE A 54 -4.28 10.19 37.00
N GLU A 55 -4.74 9.94 35.78
CA GLU A 55 -6.17 9.96 35.42
C GLU A 55 -6.92 8.80 36.10
N GLY A 56 -6.27 7.63 36.21
CA GLY A 56 -6.81 6.49 36.95
C GLY A 56 -6.96 6.79 38.44
N LEU A 57 -6.00 7.51 39.02
CA LEU A 57 -6.09 7.96 40.41
C LEU A 57 -7.24 8.97 40.61
N ALA A 58 -7.53 9.78 39.58
CA ALA A 58 -8.67 10.70 39.57
C ALA A 58 -10.03 10.02 39.32
N GLY A 59 -10.06 8.70 39.13
CA GLY A 59 -11.28 7.91 38.95
C GLY A 59 -11.71 7.71 37.50
N GLU A 60 -10.89 8.11 36.52
CA GLU A 60 -11.16 7.85 35.10
C GLU A 60 -11.03 6.36 34.80
N ARG A 61 -12.00 5.81 34.06
CA ARG A 61 -12.03 4.37 33.72
C ARG A 61 -11.36 4.08 32.38
N ALA A 62 -11.25 5.08 31.50
CA ALA A 62 -10.62 4.97 30.18
C ALA A 62 -9.08 5.06 30.24
N ILE A 63 -8.46 4.25 31.10
CA ILE A 63 -7.01 4.26 31.39
C ILE A 63 -6.26 3.05 30.83
N TYR A 64 -6.96 2.17 30.13
CA TYR A 64 -6.38 0.96 29.57
C TYR A 64 -6.11 1.11 28.07
N ARG A 65 -5.21 0.28 27.56
CA ARG A 65 -4.91 0.09 26.15
C ARG A 65 -5.09 -1.37 25.76
N ARG A 66 -5.52 -1.60 24.52
CA ARG A 66 -5.71 -2.94 23.96
C ARG A 66 -5.13 -2.99 22.55
N ARG A 67 -4.48 -4.09 22.19
CA ARG A 67 -4.14 -4.35 20.79
C ARG A 67 -5.41 -4.64 20.01
N ALA A 68 -5.78 -3.71 19.13
CA ALA A 68 -6.94 -3.84 18.26
C ALA A 68 -6.48 -3.63 16.81
N GLU A 69 -7.21 -4.23 15.88
CA GLU A 69 -7.11 -3.83 14.48
C GLU A 69 -7.78 -2.47 14.37
N GLN A 70 -6.98 -1.43 14.10
CA GLN A 70 -7.47 -0.09 13.87
C GLN A 70 -8.18 -0.07 12.51
N GLU A 71 -9.36 0.54 12.44
CA GLU A 71 -9.96 0.82 11.13
C GLU A 71 -9.00 1.69 10.32
N PRO A 72 -8.83 1.39 9.02
CA PRO A 72 -7.95 2.16 8.16
C PRO A 72 -8.31 3.65 8.22
N PRO A 73 -7.35 4.56 8.43
CA PRO A 73 -7.62 5.98 8.46
C PRO A 73 -8.25 6.44 7.14
N PRO A 74 -9.05 7.52 7.13
CA PRO A 74 -9.61 8.07 5.89
C PRO A 74 -8.47 8.40 4.92
N GLY A 75 -8.51 7.81 3.72
CA GLY A 75 -7.43 7.87 2.73
C GLY A 75 -6.49 6.65 2.71
N ALA A 76 -6.71 5.67 3.59
CA ALA A 76 -5.97 4.41 3.56
C ALA A 76 -6.22 3.62 2.26
N PRO A 77 -5.26 2.78 1.83
CA PRO A 77 -5.39 1.98 0.63
C PRO A 77 -6.68 1.14 0.64
N PRO A 78 -7.41 1.07 -0.49
CA PRO A 78 -8.67 0.32 -0.56
C PRO A 78 -8.45 -1.16 -0.19
N ALA A 79 -9.45 -1.76 0.46
CA ALA A 79 -9.36 -3.15 0.92
C ALA A 79 -9.25 -4.16 -0.24
N ARG A 80 -9.82 -3.82 -1.41
CA ARG A 80 -9.82 -4.62 -2.64
C ARG A 80 -8.52 -4.44 -3.44
N PRO A 81 -8.05 -5.47 -4.16
CA PRO A 81 -6.86 -5.36 -5.00
C PRO A 81 -7.06 -4.32 -6.10
N LYS A 82 -6.05 -3.46 -6.33
CA LYS A 82 -6.07 -2.47 -7.41
C LYS A 82 -5.98 -3.18 -8.77
N ARG A 83 -6.90 -2.85 -9.68
CA ARG A 83 -6.85 -3.35 -11.07
C ARG A 83 -6.14 -2.33 -11.94
N LEU A 84 -4.96 -2.68 -12.43
CA LEU A 84 -4.16 -1.84 -13.30
C LEU A 84 -4.42 -2.20 -14.76
N ARG A 85 -4.64 -1.19 -15.61
CA ARG A 85 -4.72 -1.35 -17.06
C ARG A 85 -3.56 -0.59 -17.70
N LEU A 86 -2.69 -1.33 -18.37
CA LEU A 86 -1.63 -0.75 -19.17
C LEU A 86 -2.17 -0.54 -20.58
N VAL A 87 -2.32 0.74 -20.98
CA VAL A 87 -2.78 1.11 -22.31
C VAL A 87 -1.60 1.72 -23.04
N LEU A 88 -1.21 1.09 -24.15
CA LEU A 88 -0.10 1.55 -24.98
C LEU A 88 -0.65 2.07 -26.30
N ASP A 89 -0.20 3.25 -26.70
CA ASP A 89 -0.33 3.70 -28.08
C ASP A 89 0.63 2.89 -28.95
N VAL A 90 0.15 2.44 -30.11
CA VAL A 90 0.92 1.67 -31.12
C VAL A 90 0.88 2.35 -32.50
N SER A 91 0.47 3.62 -32.54
CA SER A 91 0.42 4.42 -33.77
C SER A 91 1.80 4.92 -34.18
N GLY A 92 1.91 5.43 -35.41
CA GLY A 92 3.18 5.88 -36.00
C GLY A 92 3.86 7.06 -35.29
N SER A 93 3.16 7.79 -34.41
CA SER A 93 3.77 8.82 -33.56
C SER A 93 4.79 8.22 -32.57
N MET A 94 4.60 6.96 -32.18
CA MET A 94 5.43 6.26 -31.21
C MET A 94 6.84 5.95 -31.70
N TYR A 95 7.11 6.06 -33.01
CA TYR A 95 8.47 5.96 -33.55
C TYR A 95 9.38 7.10 -33.09
N ARG A 96 8.81 8.24 -32.69
CA ARG A 96 9.56 9.44 -32.29
C ARG A 96 9.27 9.90 -30.86
N TYR A 97 8.06 9.66 -30.35
CA TYR A 97 7.65 10.08 -29.02
C TYR A 97 6.91 8.94 -28.32
N LEU A 98 7.44 8.43 -27.21
CA LEU A 98 6.79 7.40 -26.42
C LEU A 98 5.76 8.04 -25.47
N VAL A 99 4.46 7.78 -25.68
CA VAL A 99 3.38 8.11 -24.74
C VAL A 99 2.82 6.82 -24.15
N ILE A 100 2.97 6.64 -22.84
CA ILE A 100 2.35 5.56 -22.08
C ILE A 100 1.29 6.18 -21.17
N LEU A 101 0.03 5.75 -21.32
CA LEU A 101 -1.06 6.13 -20.44
C LEU A 101 -1.27 5.05 -19.39
N PHE A 102 -1.16 5.46 -18.12
CA PHE A 102 -1.43 4.59 -16.98
C PHE A 102 -2.80 4.94 -16.40
N GLU A 103 -3.76 4.01 -16.50
CA GLU A 103 -5.08 4.18 -15.89
C GLU A 103 -5.21 3.25 -14.69
N CYS A 104 -5.19 3.83 -13.48
CA CYS A 104 -5.52 3.14 -12.25
C CYS A 104 -6.97 3.46 -11.88
N ARG A 105 -7.87 2.49 -12.04
CA ARG A 105 -9.26 2.65 -11.57
C ARG A 105 -9.38 2.10 -10.15
N ASP A 106 -9.73 2.97 -9.21
CA ASP A 106 -10.23 2.54 -7.91
C ASP A 106 -11.66 2.00 -8.10
N THR A 107 -11.82 0.69 -8.03
CA THR A 107 -13.16 0.06 -8.01
C THR A 107 -13.77 0.21 -6.63
N SER A 108 -14.17 1.44 -6.31
CA SER A 108 -14.84 1.85 -5.07
C SER A 108 -16.31 2.23 -5.31
N TRP A 109 -16.94 1.76 -6.38
CA TRP A 109 -18.37 1.97 -6.60
C TRP A 109 -18.93 0.78 -7.38
N TYR A 110 -19.30 -0.27 -6.63
CA TYR A 110 -20.30 -1.33 -6.88
C TYR A 110 -20.20 -2.33 -5.71
#